data_AF-A0A2G9MUT5-F1
#
_entry.id   AF-A0A2G9MUT5-F1
#
_cell.length_a   1.000
_cell.length_b   1.000
_cell.length_c   1.000
_cell.angle_alpha   90.00
_cell.angle_beta   90.00
_cell.angle_gamma   90.00
#
_symmetry.space_group_name_H-M   'P 1'
#
loop_
_entity.id
_entity.type
_entity.pdbx_description
1 polymer ?
#
loop_
_entity_poly.entity_id
_entity_poly.type
_entity_poly.pdbx_seq_one_letter_code
_entity_poly.pdbx_strand_id
1 'polypeptide(L)'
;MTNQIFIETVNNIPTFKKRFEIVERKGIGHPDTICDLVMNQISVDLSKLYLKETGMIQHHNMDKALLVAGQSENNFGGGKIIKPIKMILGDRATFDVDGRELPIGDFAINSAKEWFEKNLRFVHNEHVEYQVEIGVTSKEIRTIFENPSSFASNDTSVLVGYAPFTETESIVLNTEQHINSKQFKGSFPESGEDVKVMGFRDMSHVDLTIATAFVDRFISSENQYFQKKEEMLQEIDEFLKKNYDMKITAKMN
;
A
#
# COMPACT_ATOMS: atom_id res chain seq x y z
N MET A 1 33.71 -8.88 2.01
CA MET A 1 33.23 -9.70 3.15
C MET A 1 32.77 -11.02 2.58
N THR A 2 33.25 -12.14 3.10
CA THR A 2 32.68 -13.46 2.77
C THR A 2 31.19 -13.46 3.12
N ASN A 3 30.35 -14.18 2.37
CA ASN A 3 28.93 -14.36 2.72
C ASN A 3 28.86 -15.08 4.07
N GLN A 4 28.78 -14.31 5.16
CA GLN A 4 28.73 -14.83 6.51
C GLN A 4 27.28 -15.15 6.84
N ILE A 5 26.95 -16.43 6.82
CA ILE A 5 25.65 -16.92 7.30
C ILE A 5 25.86 -17.38 8.73
N PHE A 6 25.19 -16.70 9.66
CA PHE A 6 25.14 -17.09 11.06
C PHE A 6 23.77 -17.67 11.37
N ILE A 7 23.76 -18.79 12.07
CA ILE A 7 22.53 -19.46 12.51
C ILE A 7 22.64 -19.59 14.02
N GLU A 8 21.65 -19.07 14.73
CA GLU A 8 21.54 -19.21 16.18
C GLU A 8 20.13 -19.65 16.59
N THR A 9 20.04 -20.44 17.65
CA THR A 9 18.77 -20.78 18.28
C THR A 9 18.37 -19.65 19.21
N VAL A 10 17.21 -19.03 18.96
CA VAL A 10 16.66 -17.99 19.82
C VAL A 10 15.88 -18.62 20.97
N ASN A 11 16.35 -18.43 22.20
CA ASN A 11 15.66 -18.88 23.42
C ASN A 11 14.64 -17.84 23.91
N ASN A 12 13.55 -17.67 23.16
CA ASN A 12 12.48 -16.72 23.49
C ASN A 12 11.10 -17.37 23.35
N ILE A 13 10.09 -16.80 24.02
CA ILE A 13 8.69 -17.23 23.86
C ILE A 13 8.23 -16.81 22.44
N PRO A 14 7.83 -17.75 21.58
CA PRO A 14 7.32 -17.42 20.24
C PRO A 14 6.13 -16.46 20.31
N THR A 15 5.99 -15.54 19.35
CA THR A 15 4.94 -14.52 19.34
C THR A 15 3.54 -15.09 19.56
N PHE A 16 3.21 -16.20 18.88
CA PHE A 16 1.90 -16.88 19.02
C PHE A 16 1.64 -17.46 20.43
N LYS A 17 2.67 -17.67 21.26
CA LYS A 17 2.53 -18.11 22.67
C LYS A 17 2.53 -16.96 23.66
N LYS A 18 2.84 -15.72 23.23
CA LYS A 18 2.75 -14.55 24.11
C LYS A 18 1.28 -14.27 24.41
N ARG A 19 1.01 -13.72 25.60
CA ARG A 19 -0.32 -13.31 26.02
C ARG A 19 -0.91 -12.27 25.06
N PHE A 20 -0.15 -11.23 24.75
CA PHE A 20 -0.58 -10.14 23.90
C PHE A 20 0.12 -10.15 22.55
N GLU A 21 -0.62 -9.79 21.51
CA GLU A 21 -0.12 -9.53 20.17
C GLU A 21 -0.97 -8.43 19.52
N ILE A 22 -0.31 -7.51 18.83
CA ILE A 22 -0.94 -6.41 18.09
C ILE A 22 -0.43 -6.49 16.66
N VAL A 23 -1.36 -6.53 15.71
CA VAL A 23 -1.06 -6.53 14.28
C VAL A 23 -1.92 -5.47 13.62
N GLU A 24 -1.34 -4.69 12.71
CA GLU A 24 -2.06 -3.69 11.92
C GLU A 24 -1.74 -3.90 10.44
N ARG A 25 -2.77 -3.73 9.60
CA ARG A 25 -2.63 -3.68 8.16
C ARG A 25 -3.40 -2.49 7.59
N LYS A 26 -2.69 -1.69 6.80
CA LYS A 26 -3.23 -0.62 5.98
C LYS A 26 -3.45 -1.15 4.57
N GLY A 27 -4.68 -0.99 4.08
CA GLY A 27 -5.13 -1.53 2.80
C GLY A 27 -4.80 -0.61 1.63
N ILE A 28 -5.15 -1.06 0.42
CA ILE A 28 -4.70 -0.43 -0.83
C ILE A 28 -5.09 1.05 -0.98
N GLY A 29 -6.23 1.47 -0.41
CA GLY A 29 -6.67 2.86 -0.45
C GLY A 29 -6.19 3.74 0.71
N HIS A 30 -5.43 3.18 1.67
CA HIS A 30 -4.88 3.97 2.76
C HIS A 30 -3.80 4.93 2.23
N PRO A 31 -3.76 6.22 2.64
CA PRO A 31 -2.80 7.21 2.13
C PRO A 31 -1.33 6.75 2.11
N ASP A 32 -0.86 6.16 3.21
CA ASP A 32 0.52 5.63 3.29
C ASP A 32 0.77 4.52 2.26
N THR A 33 -0.16 3.57 2.13
CA THR A 33 -0.05 2.45 1.20
C THR A 33 -0.15 2.90 -0.26
N ILE A 34 -0.92 3.96 -0.54
CA ILE A 34 -0.93 4.61 -1.85
C ILE A 34 0.46 5.16 -2.18
N CYS A 35 1.11 5.88 -1.26
CA CYS A 35 2.48 6.37 -1.46
C CYS A 35 3.44 5.22 -1.78
N ASP A 36 3.42 4.16 -0.97
CA ASP A 36 4.31 3.00 -1.13
C ASP A 36 4.13 2.34 -2.51
N LEU A 37 2.87 2.06 -2.89
CA LEU A 37 2.57 1.27 -4.07
C LEU A 37 2.71 2.08 -5.37
N VAL A 38 2.37 3.37 -5.37
CA VAL A 38 2.61 4.24 -6.54
C VAL A 38 4.10 4.41 -6.78
N MET A 39 4.89 4.68 -5.73
CA MET A 39 6.33 4.85 -5.88
C MET A 39 7.02 3.55 -6.32
N ASN A 40 6.58 2.40 -5.81
CA ASN A 40 7.02 1.10 -6.31
C ASN A 40 6.66 0.89 -7.80
N GLN A 41 5.44 1.24 -8.22
CA GLN A 41 5.04 1.13 -9.63
C GLN A 41 5.90 2.01 -10.54
N ILE A 42 6.15 3.27 -10.15
CA ILE A 42 7.05 4.18 -10.85
C ILE A 42 8.47 3.58 -10.96
N SER A 43 9.01 3.03 -9.87
CA SER A 43 10.32 2.36 -9.84
C SER A 43 10.42 1.22 -10.86
N VAL A 44 9.41 0.34 -10.86
CA VAL A 44 9.33 -0.80 -11.77
C VAL A 44 9.22 -0.34 -13.23
N ASP A 45 8.42 0.68 -13.50
CA ASP A 45 8.23 1.16 -14.87
C ASP A 45 9.45 1.95 -15.38
N LEU A 46 10.11 2.73 -14.52
CA LEU A 46 11.38 3.38 -14.87
C LEU A 46 12.47 2.35 -15.15
N SER A 47 12.53 1.27 -14.36
CA SER A 47 13.44 0.15 -14.62
C SER A 47 13.22 -0.45 -16.01
N LYS A 48 11.95 -0.63 -16.44
CA LYS A 48 11.62 -1.10 -17.79
C LYS A 48 12.01 -0.08 -18.87
N LEU A 49 11.78 1.22 -18.63
CA LEU A 49 12.18 2.28 -19.53
C LEU A 49 13.70 2.26 -19.76
N TYR A 50 14.50 2.20 -18.69
CA TYR A 50 15.95 2.13 -18.80
C TYR A 50 16.42 0.87 -19.52
N LEU A 51 15.88 -0.30 -19.17
CA LEU A 51 16.21 -1.55 -19.88
C LEU A 51 15.92 -1.44 -21.38
N LYS A 52 14.82 -0.82 -21.76
CA LYS A 52 14.44 -0.63 -23.16
C LYS A 52 15.36 0.36 -23.89
N GLU A 53 15.64 1.50 -23.27
CA GLU A 53 16.37 2.59 -23.94
C GLU A 53 17.90 2.42 -23.88
N THR A 54 18.42 1.72 -22.87
CA THR A 54 19.86 1.65 -22.59
C THR A 54 20.37 0.22 -22.40
N GLY A 55 19.50 -0.79 -22.41
CA GLY A 55 19.88 -2.20 -22.21
C GLY A 55 20.20 -2.60 -20.76
N MET A 56 20.11 -1.67 -19.80
CA MET A 56 20.36 -1.94 -18.39
C MET A 56 19.54 -1.00 -17.50
N ILE A 57 19.30 -1.39 -16.24
CA ILE A 57 18.65 -0.51 -15.27
C ILE A 57 19.65 0.57 -14.85
N GLN A 58 19.28 1.84 -15.03
CA GLN A 58 20.05 2.98 -14.54
C GLN A 58 19.70 3.28 -13.09
N HIS A 59 20.61 3.96 -12.39
CA HIS A 59 20.37 4.34 -11.00
C HIS A 59 19.11 5.22 -10.87
N HIS A 60 18.25 4.80 -9.95
CA HIS A 60 17.14 5.58 -9.43
C HIS A 60 16.76 5.03 -8.05
N ASN A 61 16.28 5.90 -7.18
CA ASN A 61 15.55 5.53 -5.96
C ASN A 61 14.19 6.22 -6.04
N MET A 62 13.13 5.50 -5.73
CA MET A 62 11.75 5.94 -5.87
C MET A 62 10.98 5.49 -4.62
N ASP A 63 11.33 6.08 -3.48
CA ASP A 63 10.76 5.72 -2.17
C ASP A 63 10.41 6.96 -1.33
N LYS A 64 10.31 8.15 -1.96
CA LYS A 64 9.86 9.38 -1.31
C LYS A 64 8.65 9.94 -2.02
N ALA A 65 7.52 9.90 -1.34
CA ALA A 65 6.31 10.58 -1.76
C ALA A 65 5.60 11.23 -0.57
N LEU A 66 4.82 12.27 -0.88
CA LEU A 66 3.88 12.86 0.05
C LEU A 66 2.51 12.96 -0.61
N LEU A 67 1.51 12.35 0.01
CA LEU A 67 0.11 12.53 -0.37
C LEU A 67 -0.52 13.61 0.51
N VAL A 68 -0.63 14.81 -0.04
CA VAL A 68 -1.23 15.97 0.61
C VAL A 68 -2.74 15.87 0.53
N ALA A 69 -3.41 16.07 1.68
CA ALA A 69 -4.86 16.03 1.78
C ALA A 69 -5.54 17.05 0.85
N GLY A 70 -6.54 16.57 0.14
CA GLY A 70 -7.52 17.38 -0.57
C GLY A 70 -8.65 17.82 0.37
N GLN A 71 -9.79 18.12 -0.22
CA GLN A 71 -11.02 18.44 0.50
C GLN A 71 -12.21 17.92 -0.30
N SER A 72 -13.13 17.25 0.38
CA SER A 72 -14.42 16.82 -0.18
C SER A 72 -15.57 17.36 0.65
N GLU A 73 -16.71 17.53 0.00
CA GLU A 73 -18.01 17.70 0.64
C GLU A 73 -18.78 16.41 0.42
N ASN A 74 -18.93 15.62 1.48
CA ASN A 74 -19.63 14.33 1.41
C ASN A 74 -21.13 14.55 1.61
N ASN A 75 -21.95 13.96 0.75
CA ASN A 75 -23.40 14.02 0.85
C ASN A 75 -23.99 12.66 0.51
N PHE A 76 -25.13 12.33 1.13
CA PHE A 76 -25.87 11.14 0.76
C PHE A 76 -26.31 11.19 -0.70
N GLY A 77 -26.08 10.11 -1.44
CA GLY A 77 -26.34 10.00 -2.88
C GLY A 77 -25.25 10.61 -3.76
N GLY A 78 -24.19 11.16 -3.17
CA GLY A 78 -23.01 11.66 -3.86
C GLY A 78 -22.61 13.06 -3.41
N GLY A 79 -21.34 13.21 -3.10
CA GLY A 79 -20.69 14.47 -2.77
C GLY A 79 -19.91 15.05 -3.96
N LYS A 80 -18.98 15.96 -3.65
CA LYS A 80 -18.05 16.53 -4.62
C LYS A 80 -16.66 16.72 -4.01
N ILE A 81 -15.65 16.58 -4.86
CA ILE A 81 -14.29 16.99 -4.52
C ILE A 81 -14.21 18.52 -4.66
N ILE A 82 -13.87 19.20 -3.56
CA ILE A 82 -13.67 20.66 -3.51
C ILE A 82 -12.23 21.00 -3.90
N LYS A 83 -11.29 20.20 -3.40
CA LYS A 83 -9.86 20.34 -3.66
C LYS A 83 -9.29 18.94 -3.92
N PRO A 84 -8.65 18.70 -5.08
CA PRO A 84 -7.94 17.46 -5.36
C PRO A 84 -6.92 17.13 -4.26
N ILE A 85 -6.65 15.83 -4.05
CA ILE A 85 -5.45 15.43 -3.31
C ILE A 85 -4.23 15.80 -4.16
N LYS A 86 -3.09 16.06 -3.54
CA LYS A 86 -1.85 16.34 -4.26
C LYS A 86 -0.79 15.32 -3.92
N MET A 87 -0.28 14.64 -4.94
CA MET A 87 0.81 13.69 -4.82
C MET A 87 2.13 14.33 -5.25
N ILE A 88 3.05 14.48 -4.29
CA ILE A 88 4.41 14.95 -4.54
C ILE A 88 5.30 13.72 -4.72
N LEU A 89 5.89 13.59 -5.92
CA LEU A 89 6.77 12.49 -6.32
C LEU A 89 8.22 12.98 -6.21
N GLY A 90 8.96 12.50 -5.22
CA GLY A 90 10.33 12.95 -4.95
C GLY A 90 11.40 11.92 -5.28
N ASP A 91 12.61 12.20 -4.78
CA ASP A 91 13.81 11.36 -4.82
C ASP A 91 14.75 11.60 -6.02
N ARG A 92 15.35 10.55 -6.60
CA ARG A 92 16.51 10.65 -7.51
C ARG A 92 16.39 9.69 -8.68
N ALA A 93 16.67 10.19 -9.88
CA ALA A 93 16.69 9.38 -11.10
C ALA A 93 17.82 9.80 -12.04
N THR A 94 18.02 9.02 -13.10
CA THR A 94 18.96 9.29 -14.19
C THR A 94 18.20 9.89 -15.37
N PHE A 95 18.36 11.19 -15.61
CA PHE A 95 17.63 11.91 -16.67
C PHE A 95 18.33 11.87 -18.03
N ASP A 96 19.64 11.61 -18.06
CA ASP A 96 20.43 11.57 -19.28
C ASP A 96 21.31 10.33 -19.31
N VAL A 97 21.29 9.63 -20.44
CA VAL A 97 22.16 8.48 -20.73
C VAL A 97 22.73 8.65 -22.12
N ASP A 98 24.05 8.66 -22.23
CA ASP A 98 24.78 8.84 -23.49
C ASP A 98 24.34 10.06 -24.31
N GLY A 99 23.99 11.17 -23.63
CA GLY A 99 23.54 12.41 -24.28
C GLY A 99 22.09 12.38 -24.76
N ARG A 100 21.32 11.36 -24.36
CA ARG A 100 19.88 11.26 -24.60
C ARG A 100 19.11 11.54 -23.32
N GLU A 101 18.32 12.60 -23.35
CA GLU A 101 17.41 12.96 -22.27
C GLU A 101 16.18 12.04 -22.25
N LEU A 102 15.82 11.58 -21.06
CA LEU A 102 14.68 10.70 -20.80
C LEU A 102 13.57 11.49 -20.08
N PRO A 103 12.29 11.31 -20.45
CA PRO A 103 11.17 12.07 -19.91
C PRO A 103 10.71 11.54 -18.54
N ILE A 104 11.60 11.51 -17.55
CA ILE A 104 11.37 10.87 -16.24
C ILE A 104 10.14 11.45 -15.53
N GLY A 105 9.96 12.78 -15.55
CA GLY A 105 8.85 13.44 -14.87
C GLY A 105 7.48 13.04 -15.43
N ASP A 106 7.32 13.14 -16.76
CA ASP A 106 6.08 12.75 -17.44
C ASP A 106 5.80 11.25 -17.27
N PHE A 107 6.85 10.44 -17.32
CA PHE A 107 6.75 9.01 -17.12
C PHE A 107 6.26 8.66 -15.70
N ALA A 108 6.81 9.30 -14.68
CA ALA A 108 6.39 9.11 -13.29
C ALA A 108 4.91 9.52 -13.07
N ILE A 109 4.47 10.63 -13.66
CA ILE A 109 3.07 11.06 -13.61
C ILE A 109 2.15 10.03 -14.27
N ASN A 110 2.52 9.50 -15.44
CA ASN A 110 1.71 8.53 -16.16
C ASN A 110 1.60 7.20 -15.39
N SER A 111 2.72 6.67 -14.87
CA SER A 111 2.69 5.48 -14.01
C SER A 111 1.83 5.67 -12.77
N ALA A 112 1.86 6.87 -12.15
CA ALA A 112 1.00 7.17 -11.02
C ALA A 112 -0.49 7.18 -11.41
N LYS A 113 -0.86 7.84 -12.51
CA LYS A 113 -2.25 7.86 -13.02
C LYS A 113 -2.77 6.45 -13.31
N GLU A 114 -1.98 5.63 -14.00
CA GLU A 114 -2.32 4.24 -14.29
C GLU A 114 -2.53 3.42 -13.01
N TRP A 115 -1.73 3.68 -11.98
CA TRP A 115 -1.91 3.05 -10.68
C TRP A 115 -3.25 3.44 -10.04
N PHE A 116 -3.60 4.73 -10.02
CA PHE A 116 -4.89 5.19 -9.47
C PHE A 116 -6.07 4.56 -10.23
N GLU A 117 -6.07 4.64 -11.56
CA GLU A 117 -7.14 4.11 -12.42
C GLU A 117 -7.34 2.61 -12.22
N LYS A 118 -6.26 1.85 -12.05
CA LYS A 118 -6.32 0.39 -11.89
C LYS A 118 -6.77 -0.04 -10.48
N ASN A 119 -6.46 0.74 -9.46
CA ASN A 119 -6.55 0.28 -8.06
C ASN A 119 -7.69 0.92 -7.27
N LEU A 120 -8.14 2.14 -7.59
CA LEU A 120 -9.19 2.85 -6.85
C LEU A 120 -10.38 3.17 -7.76
N ARG A 121 -11.52 2.48 -7.56
CA ARG A 121 -12.69 2.53 -8.45
C ARG A 121 -13.31 3.93 -8.64
N PHE A 122 -13.13 4.82 -7.65
CA PHE A 122 -13.81 6.12 -7.60
C PHE A 122 -12.86 7.30 -7.42
N VAL A 123 -11.55 7.08 -7.57
CA VAL A 123 -10.54 8.15 -7.62
C VAL A 123 -10.09 8.27 -9.07
N HIS A 124 -10.41 9.40 -9.70
CA HIS A 124 -10.11 9.66 -11.10
C HIS A 124 -8.97 10.67 -11.22
N ASN A 125 -8.44 10.84 -12.44
CA ASN A 125 -7.27 11.69 -12.69
C ASN A 125 -7.52 13.16 -12.29
N GLU A 126 -8.74 13.67 -12.42
CA GLU A 126 -9.12 15.02 -12.00
C GLU A 126 -9.15 15.19 -10.46
N HIS A 127 -9.16 14.09 -9.69
CA HIS A 127 -9.14 14.12 -8.23
C HIS A 127 -7.72 14.18 -7.67
N VAL A 128 -6.68 14.05 -8.51
CA VAL A 128 -5.28 13.98 -8.09
C VAL A 128 -4.43 14.98 -8.88
N GLU A 129 -3.81 15.92 -8.17
CA GLU A 129 -2.74 16.77 -8.71
C GLU A 129 -1.39 16.09 -8.50
N TYR A 130 -0.49 16.21 -9.48
CA TYR A 130 0.86 15.65 -9.39
C TYR A 130 1.90 16.77 -9.40
N GLN A 131 2.87 16.68 -8.50
CA GLN A 131 4.03 17.56 -8.44
C GLN A 131 5.29 16.70 -8.46
N VAL A 132 6.17 16.93 -9.44
CA VAL A 132 7.42 16.18 -9.58
C VAL A 132 8.55 16.97 -8.93
N GLU A 133 9.17 16.37 -7.93
CA GLU A 133 10.35 16.83 -7.19
C GLU A 133 11.50 15.80 -7.32
N ILE A 134 11.52 15.03 -8.40
CA ILE A 134 12.56 14.04 -8.70
C ILE A 134 13.82 14.78 -9.17
N GLY A 135 14.90 14.67 -8.39
CA GLY A 135 16.18 15.28 -8.69
C GLY A 135 17.11 14.38 -9.49
N VAL A 136 18.16 14.99 -10.06
CA VAL A 136 19.24 14.24 -10.70
C VAL A 136 20.04 13.47 -9.64
N THR A 137 20.41 12.22 -9.97
CA THR A 137 21.30 11.37 -9.19
C THR A 137 22.69 12.00 -9.01
N SER A 138 23.33 11.81 -7.85
CA SER A 138 24.72 12.25 -7.65
C SER A 138 25.72 11.39 -8.43
N LYS A 139 26.82 11.99 -8.89
CA LYS A 139 27.80 11.27 -9.72
C LYS A 139 28.40 10.07 -9.00
N GLU A 140 28.62 10.19 -7.70
CA GLU A 140 29.22 9.15 -6.85
C GLU A 140 28.33 7.91 -6.79
N ILE A 141 27.03 8.07 -6.63
CA ILE A 141 26.11 6.94 -6.57
C ILE A 141 25.95 6.33 -7.97
N ARG A 142 25.91 7.16 -9.03
CA ARG A 142 25.85 6.65 -10.41
C ARG A 142 27.01 5.71 -10.72
N THR A 143 28.23 6.04 -10.29
CA THR A 143 29.43 5.20 -10.54
C THR A 143 29.37 3.80 -9.94
N ILE A 144 28.54 3.58 -8.91
CA ILE A 144 28.29 2.24 -8.34
C ILE A 144 27.59 1.33 -9.35
N PHE A 145 26.77 1.91 -10.24
CA PHE A 145 25.93 1.19 -11.20
C PHE A 145 26.56 1.09 -12.60
N GLU A 146 27.75 1.68 -12.80
CA GLU A 146 28.46 1.69 -14.09
C GLU A 146 29.26 0.39 -14.35
N ASN A 147 29.56 -0.40 -13.30
CA ASN A 147 30.29 -1.67 -13.43
C ASN A 147 29.38 -2.88 -13.19
N PRO A 148 28.96 -3.61 -14.26
CA PRO A 148 27.99 -4.71 -14.17
C PRO A 148 28.54 -6.01 -13.56
N SER A 149 29.83 -6.08 -13.24
CA SER A 149 30.47 -7.28 -12.68
C SER A 149 30.15 -7.54 -11.21
N SER A 150 29.68 -6.53 -10.47
CA SER A 150 29.10 -6.68 -9.13
C SER A 150 28.30 -5.43 -8.75
N PHE A 151 27.02 -5.60 -8.36
CA PHE A 151 26.27 -4.51 -7.74
C PHE A 151 26.75 -4.34 -6.30
N ALA A 152 27.47 -3.25 -6.01
CA ALA A 152 27.71 -2.88 -4.62
C ALA A 152 26.39 -2.39 -4.00
N SER A 153 26.24 -2.57 -2.69
CA SER A 153 25.12 -1.97 -1.97
C SER A 153 25.16 -0.45 -2.12
N ASN A 154 24.01 0.17 -2.39
CA ASN A 154 23.89 1.62 -2.46
C ASN A 154 23.90 2.28 -1.07
N ASP A 155 23.61 1.50 -0.02
CA ASP A 155 23.55 1.95 1.38
C ASP A 155 23.95 0.84 2.37
N THR A 156 24.16 1.20 3.63
CA THR A 156 24.34 0.26 4.74
C THR A 156 22.99 0.01 5.42
N SER A 157 22.29 -1.04 4.96
CA SER A 157 20.93 -1.34 5.41
C SER A 157 20.80 -2.74 6.01
N VAL A 158 19.79 -2.93 6.85
CA VAL A 158 19.42 -4.24 7.43
C VAL A 158 17.97 -4.55 7.05
N LEU A 159 17.72 -5.78 6.61
CA LEU A 159 16.38 -6.27 6.32
C LEU A 159 16.02 -7.37 7.33
N VAL A 160 14.78 -7.36 7.79
CA VAL A 160 14.23 -8.38 8.69
C VAL A 160 13.09 -9.09 7.98
N GLY A 161 13.09 -10.41 8.03
CA GLY A 161 12.00 -11.25 7.57
C GLY A 161 11.80 -12.42 8.51
N TYR A 162 10.58 -12.93 8.58
CA TYR A 162 10.26 -14.09 9.41
C TYR A 162 9.15 -14.90 8.73
N ALA A 163 9.08 -16.18 9.09
CA ALA A 163 8.04 -17.09 8.68
C ALA A 163 7.91 -18.22 9.72
N PRO A 164 6.72 -18.84 9.88
CA PRO A 164 5.45 -18.44 9.26
C PRO A 164 4.83 -17.22 9.96
N PHE A 165 3.75 -16.69 9.39
CA PHE A 165 2.88 -15.76 10.11
C PHE A 165 2.20 -16.45 11.30
N THR A 166 1.91 -15.68 12.34
CA THR A 166 1.00 -16.09 13.41
C THR A 166 -0.44 -16.17 12.89
N GLU A 167 -1.31 -16.79 13.68
CA GLU A 167 -2.74 -16.82 13.35
C GLU A 167 -3.35 -15.41 13.35
N THR A 168 -2.98 -14.54 14.31
CA THR A 168 -3.40 -13.13 14.35
C THR A 168 -2.97 -12.36 13.11
N GLU A 169 -1.72 -12.54 12.67
CA GLU A 169 -1.20 -11.90 11.45
C GLU A 169 -1.98 -12.35 10.22
N SER A 170 -2.27 -13.66 10.12
CA SER A 170 -3.05 -14.23 9.03
C SER A 170 -4.49 -13.72 9.03
N ILE A 171 -5.13 -13.62 10.21
CA ILE A 171 -6.49 -13.05 10.36
C ILE A 171 -6.53 -11.61 9.86
N VAL A 172 -5.60 -10.75 10.34
CA VAL A 172 -5.57 -9.33 9.96
C VAL A 172 -5.29 -9.16 8.46
N LEU A 173 -4.33 -9.90 7.91
CA LEU A 173 -3.99 -9.89 6.49
C LEU A 173 -5.19 -10.29 5.63
N ASN A 174 -5.79 -11.44 5.93
CA ASN A 174 -6.86 -12.00 5.11
C ASN A 174 -8.18 -11.22 5.25
N THR A 175 -8.43 -10.58 6.40
CA THR A 175 -9.60 -9.71 6.59
C THR A 175 -9.52 -8.49 5.66
N GLU A 176 -8.38 -7.80 5.61
CA GLU A 176 -8.21 -6.66 4.68
C GLU A 176 -8.33 -7.11 3.22
N GLN A 177 -7.68 -8.22 2.86
CA GLN A 177 -7.74 -8.77 1.51
C GLN A 177 -9.16 -9.21 1.12
N HIS A 178 -9.93 -9.74 2.06
CA HIS A 178 -11.32 -10.12 1.83
C HIS A 178 -12.18 -8.89 1.52
N ILE A 179 -12.10 -7.84 2.35
CA ILE A 179 -12.87 -6.59 2.17
C ILE A 179 -12.48 -5.88 0.86
N ASN A 180 -11.20 -5.94 0.47
CA ASN A 180 -10.71 -5.37 -0.78
C ASN A 180 -10.75 -6.34 -1.97
N SER A 181 -11.31 -7.54 -1.80
CA SER A 181 -11.47 -8.49 -2.90
C SER A 181 -12.52 -8.02 -3.91
N LYS A 182 -12.33 -8.38 -5.18
CA LYS A 182 -13.32 -8.10 -6.24
C LYS A 182 -14.71 -8.66 -5.91
N GLN A 183 -14.76 -9.83 -5.27
CA GLN A 183 -16.01 -10.46 -4.87
C GLN A 183 -16.74 -9.61 -3.83
N PHE A 184 -16.07 -9.24 -2.74
CA PHE A 184 -16.66 -8.43 -1.68
C PHE A 184 -17.09 -7.06 -2.21
N LYS A 185 -16.24 -6.38 -2.99
CA LYS A 185 -16.57 -5.11 -3.64
C LYS A 185 -17.72 -5.20 -4.65
N GLY A 186 -17.96 -6.38 -5.22
CA GLY A 186 -19.10 -6.64 -6.10
C GLY A 186 -20.42 -6.76 -5.34
N SER A 187 -20.39 -7.40 -4.17
CA SER A 187 -21.54 -7.49 -3.26
C SER A 187 -21.82 -6.19 -2.50
N PHE A 188 -20.77 -5.45 -2.16
CA PHE A 188 -20.79 -4.19 -1.39
C PHE A 188 -20.06 -3.07 -2.15
N PRO A 189 -20.67 -2.52 -3.22
CA PRO A 189 -20.06 -1.45 -4.01
C PRO A 189 -19.74 -0.18 -3.18
N GLU A 190 -20.49 0.06 -2.11
CA GLU A 190 -20.28 1.13 -1.12
C GLU A 190 -19.00 0.99 -0.31
N SER A 191 -18.42 -0.21 -0.18
CA SER A 191 -17.18 -0.41 0.57
C SER A 191 -16.01 0.17 -0.21
N GLY A 192 -15.41 1.25 0.28
CA GLY A 192 -14.24 1.88 -0.31
C GLY A 192 -12.94 1.10 -0.10
N GLU A 193 -11.90 1.48 -0.83
CA GLU A 193 -10.60 0.81 -0.86
C GLU A 193 -9.69 1.17 0.33
N ASP A 194 -9.96 2.30 1.01
CA ASP A 194 -9.31 2.66 2.27
C ASP A 194 -9.90 1.79 3.39
N VAL A 195 -9.16 0.73 3.71
CA VAL A 195 -9.48 -0.26 4.73
C VAL A 195 -8.27 -0.38 5.63
N LYS A 196 -8.47 -0.25 6.94
CA LYS A 196 -7.44 -0.48 7.95
C LYS A 196 -7.94 -1.49 8.96
N VAL A 197 -7.20 -2.57 9.15
CA VAL A 197 -7.53 -3.64 10.09
C VAL A 197 -6.48 -3.66 11.18
N MET A 198 -6.93 -3.53 12.43
CA MET A 198 -6.09 -3.70 13.62
C MET A 198 -6.62 -4.90 14.41
N GLY A 199 -5.74 -5.86 14.67
CA GLY A 199 -6.00 -7.00 15.53
C GLY A 199 -5.27 -6.88 16.85
N PHE A 200 -6.00 -7.04 17.94
CA PHE A 200 -5.46 -7.19 19.28
C PHE A 200 -5.83 -8.57 19.82
N ARG A 201 -4.84 -9.39 20.12
CA ARG A 201 -5.04 -10.70 20.75
C ARG A 201 -4.72 -10.64 22.24
N ASP A 202 -5.65 -11.09 23.09
CA ASP A 202 -5.37 -11.49 24.48
C ASP A 202 -5.61 -12.99 24.62
N MET A 203 -4.52 -13.74 24.79
CA MET A 203 -4.49 -15.19 24.81
C MET A 203 -5.11 -15.80 23.53
N SER A 204 -6.34 -16.31 23.63
CA SER A 204 -7.07 -17.02 22.56
C SER A 204 -8.22 -16.21 21.96
N HIS A 205 -8.38 -14.95 22.37
CA HIS A 205 -9.41 -14.04 21.86
C HIS A 205 -8.78 -12.92 21.03
N VAL A 206 -9.32 -12.66 19.85
CA VAL A 206 -8.88 -11.57 18.96
C VAL A 206 -10.00 -10.55 18.82
N ASP A 207 -9.70 -9.30 19.17
CA ASP A 207 -10.54 -8.15 18.82
C ASP A 207 -10.01 -7.52 17.53
N LEU A 208 -10.85 -7.48 16.50
CA LEU A 208 -10.58 -6.78 15.24
C LEU A 208 -11.29 -5.43 15.23
N THR A 209 -10.53 -4.36 14.98
CA THR A 209 -11.06 -3.04 14.67
C THR A 209 -10.83 -2.76 13.19
N ILE A 210 -11.91 -2.55 12.44
CA ILE A 210 -11.92 -2.34 11.00
C ILE A 210 -12.39 -0.93 10.72
N ALA A 211 -11.50 -0.08 10.22
CA ALA A 211 -11.90 1.20 9.65
C ALA A 211 -12.02 1.03 8.14
N THR A 212 -13.18 1.35 7.56
CA THR A 212 -13.40 1.30 6.12
C THR A 212 -14.15 2.52 5.64
N ALA A 213 -13.64 3.17 4.58
CA ALA A 213 -14.33 4.27 3.93
C ALA A 213 -15.61 3.76 3.23
N PHE A 214 -16.66 4.56 3.27
CA PHE A 214 -17.89 4.32 2.49
C PHE A 214 -17.97 5.31 1.34
N VAL A 215 -18.30 4.80 0.15
CA VAL A 215 -18.45 5.62 -1.06
C VAL A 215 -19.87 6.20 -1.09
N ASP A 216 -19.95 7.51 -0.90
CA ASP A 216 -21.18 8.26 -0.61
C ASP A 216 -22.29 8.13 -1.68
N ARG A 217 -21.93 7.98 -2.96
CA ARG A 217 -22.89 7.79 -4.07
C ARG A 217 -23.77 6.55 -3.94
N PHE A 218 -23.36 5.57 -3.12
CA PHE A 218 -24.14 4.35 -2.85
C PHE A 218 -24.96 4.44 -1.55
N ILE A 219 -24.84 5.53 -0.80
CA ILE A 219 -25.49 5.71 0.50
C ILE A 219 -26.43 6.91 0.43
N SER A 220 -27.73 6.67 0.48
CA SER A 220 -28.81 7.67 0.36
C SER A 220 -29.31 8.24 1.69
N SER A 221 -28.95 7.64 2.82
CA SER A 221 -29.30 8.14 4.15
C SER A 221 -28.42 7.56 5.27
N GLU A 222 -28.48 8.15 6.46
CA GLU A 222 -27.82 7.65 7.67
C GLU A 222 -28.28 6.24 8.04
N ASN A 223 -29.59 5.98 7.96
CA ASN A 223 -30.13 4.64 8.21
C ASN A 223 -29.55 3.61 7.24
N GLN A 224 -29.42 3.97 5.96
CA GLN A 224 -28.80 3.07 4.99
C GLN A 224 -27.31 2.86 5.29
N TYR A 225 -26.57 3.89 5.72
CA TYR A 225 -25.17 3.74 6.14
C TYR A 225 -25.02 2.67 7.23
N PHE A 226 -25.80 2.79 8.32
CA PHE A 226 -25.73 1.83 9.41
C PHE A 226 -26.20 0.43 9.02
N GLN A 227 -27.24 0.33 8.19
CA GLN A 227 -27.68 -0.94 7.63
C GLN A 227 -26.56 -1.60 6.82
N LYS A 228 -25.92 -0.87 5.91
CA LYS A 228 -24.83 -1.40 5.07
C LYS A 228 -23.60 -1.79 5.87
N LYS A 229 -23.26 -0.99 6.88
CA LYS A 229 -22.21 -1.31 7.84
C LYS A 229 -22.50 -2.62 8.58
N GLU A 230 -23.74 -2.86 9.00
CA GLU A 230 -24.13 -4.11 9.64
C GLU A 230 -24.09 -5.30 8.68
N GLU A 231 -24.63 -5.17 7.47
CA GLU A 231 -24.57 -6.21 6.43
C GLU A 231 -23.11 -6.60 6.08
N MET A 232 -22.23 -5.61 5.93
CA MET A 232 -20.81 -5.84 5.70
C MET A 232 -20.12 -6.53 6.88
N LEU A 233 -20.41 -6.10 8.11
CA LEU A 233 -19.83 -6.71 9.31
C LEU A 233 -20.29 -8.17 9.49
N GLN A 234 -21.56 -8.47 9.17
CA GLN A 234 -22.09 -9.83 9.20
C GLN A 234 -21.35 -10.75 8.21
N GLU A 235 -21.14 -10.30 6.96
CA GLU A 235 -20.38 -11.08 5.98
C GLU A 235 -18.92 -11.29 6.42
N ILE A 236 -18.28 -10.27 6.99
CA ILE A 236 -16.92 -10.40 7.54
C ILE A 236 -16.91 -11.43 8.68
N ASP A 237 -17.89 -11.41 9.57
CA ASP A 237 -18.01 -12.39 10.66
C ASP A 237 -18.22 -13.81 10.11
N GLU A 238 -19.01 -13.99 9.05
CA GLU A 238 -19.19 -15.29 8.38
C GLU A 238 -17.89 -15.78 7.74
N PHE A 239 -17.17 -14.90 7.05
CA PHE A 239 -15.84 -15.18 6.52
C PHE A 239 -14.88 -15.61 7.64
N LEU A 240 -14.84 -14.90 8.76
CA LEU A 240 -13.95 -15.22 9.88
C LEU A 240 -14.29 -16.57 10.50
N LYS A 241 -15.56 -16.84 10.82
CA LYS A 241 -16.02 -18.12 11.39
C LYS A 241 -15.78 -19.31 10.48
N LYS A 242 -15.81 -19.10 9.16
CA LYS A 242 -15.56 -20.16 8.18
C LYS A 242 -14.08 -20.54 8.08
N ASN A 243 -13.17 -19.59 8.31
CA ASN A 243 -11.74 -19.77 8.04
C ASN A 243 -10.88 -19.93 9.31
N TYR A 244 -11.41 -19.62 10.49
CA TYR A 244 -10.65 -19.63 11.74
C TYR A 244 -11.44 -20.22 12.90
N ASP A 245 -10.77 -21.04 13.72
CA ASP A 245 -11.34 -21.62 14.94
C ASP A 245 -11.20 -20.69 16.16
N MET A 246 -10.32 -19.68 16.07
CA MET A 246 -10.13 -18.69 17.12
C MET A 246 -11.41 -17.92 17.42
N LYS A 247 -11.59 -17.54 18.69
CA LYS A 247 -12.66 -16.62 19.07
C LYS A 247 -12.29 -15.21 18.59
N ILE A 248 -13.06 -14.68 17.65
CA ILE A 248 -12.84 -13.37 17.05
C ILE A 248 -14.07 -12.50 17.27
N THR A 249 -13.87 -11.26 17.71
CA THR A 249 -14.89 -10.20 17.72
C THR A 249 -14.47 -9.11 16.76
N ALA A 250 -15.25 -8.85 15.71
CA ALA A 250 -15.00 -7.74 14.82
C ALA A 250 -15.89 -6.53 15.15
N LYS A 251 -15.31 -5.34 15.00
CA LYS A 251 -16.03 -4.06 15.00
C LYS A 251 -15.62 -3.27 13.78
N MET A 252 -16.60 -2.61 13.17
CA MET A 252 -16.38 -1.71 12.04
C MET A 252 -16.72 -0.27 12.47
N ASN A 253 -15.97 0.72 12.00
CA ASN A 253 -16.18 2.17 12.14
C ASN A 253 -16.75 2.65 13.49
#